data_AF-A0A0C3MP19-F1
#
_entry.id   AF-A0A0C3MP19-F1
#
_cell.length_a   1.000
_cell.length_b   1.000
_cell.length_c   1.000
_cell.angle_alpha   90.00
_cell.angle_beta   90.00
_cell.angle_gamma   90.00
#
_symmetry.space_group_name_H-M   'P 1'
#
loop_
_entity.id
_entity.type
_entity.pdbx_description
1 polymer ?
#
loop_
_entity_poly.entity_id
_entity_poly.type
_entity_poly.pdbx_seq_one_letter_code
_entity_poly.pdbx_strand_id
1 'polypeptide(L)' 'MSPRTYIRRKKLEHVYATLMDPAVRVASVTAVALDYGFTHLGRFAELYKSSFGILPSESLKARPPGK' A
#
# COMPACT_ATOMS: atom_id res chain seq x y z
N MET A 1 18.20 -11.92 3.07
CA MET A 1 17.01 -11.41 2.34
C MET A 1 16.92 -12.14 1.01
N SER A 2 15.79 -12.77 0.67
CA SER A 2 15.62 -13.39 -0.65
C SER A 2 15.17 -12.36 -1.69
N PRO A 3 15.45 -12.55 -2.99
CA PRO A 3 15.00 -11.65 -4.05
C PRO A 3 13.49 -11.39 -4.01
N ARG A 4 12.70 -12.43 -3.68
CA ARG A 4 11.23 -12.36 -3.55
C ARG A 4 10.81 -11.41 -2.43
N THR A 5 11.50 -11.45 -1.29
CA THR A 5 11.22 -10.53 -0.16
C THR A 5 11.56 -9.09 -0.52
N TYR A 6 12.65 -8.86 -1.26
CA TYR A 6 13.02 -7.53 -1.73
C TYR A 6 11.97 -6.94 -2.67
N ILE A 7 11.57 -7.69 -3.70
CA ILE A 7 10.53 -7.27 -4.65
C ILE A 7 9.22 -6.97 -3.92
N ARG A 8 8.83 -7.82 -2.96
CA ARG A 8 7.63 -7.61 -2.16
C ARG A 8 7.70 -6.32 -1.34
N ARG A 9 8.85 -6.04 -0.71
CA ARG A 9 9.07 -4.79 0.04
C ARG A 9 8.96 -3.58 -0.87
N LYS A 10 9.57 -3.61 -2.05
CA LYS A 10 9.47 -2.52 -3.04
C LYS A 10 8.02 -2.27 -3.47
N LYS A 11 7.25 -3.33 -3.72
CA LYS A 11 5.81 -3.20 -4.01
C LYS A 11 5.04 -2.55 -2.85
N LEU A 12 5.32 -2.93 -1.60
CA LEU A 12 4.71 -2.28 -0.42
C LEU A 12 5.07 -0.79 -0.32
N GLU A 13 6.33 -0.43 -0.59
CA GLU A 13 6.79 0.97 -0.62
C GLU A 13 6.03 1.79 -1.68
N HIS A 14 5.83 1.25 -2.88
CA HIS A 14 5.04 1.93 -3.92
C HIS A 14 3.56 2.06 -3.55
N VAL A 15 2.95 1.03 -2.94
CA VAL A 15 1.56 1.11 -2.45
C VAL A 15 1.45 2.21 -1.40
N TYR A 16 2.36 2.28 -0.42
CA TYR A 16 2.36 3.32 0.60
C TYR A 16 2.44 4.73 -0.03
N ALA A 17 3.39 4.93 -0.95
CA ALA A 17 3.53 6.20 -1.65
C ALA A 17 2.24 6.57 -2.40
N THR A 18 1.63 5.62 -3.13
CA THR A 18 0.39 5.83 -3.88
C THR A 18 -0.78 6.20 -2.98
N LEU A 19 -0.91 5.54 -1.81
CA LEU A 19 -2.00 5.79 -0.86
C LEU A 19 -1.86 7.12 -0.13
N MET A 20 -0.62 7.62 0.04
CA MET A 20 -0.34 8.88 0.73
C MET A 20 -0.19 10.08 -0.21
N ASP A 21 -0.02 9.85 -1.53
CA ASP A 21 0.11 10.91 -2.52
C ASP A 21 -1.26 11.58 -2.76
N PRO A 22 -1.39 12.88 -2.42
CA PRO A 22 -2.65 13.60 -2.58
C PRO A 22 -2.93 13.98 -4.05
N ALA A 23 -1.93 13.92 -4.94
CA ALA A 23 -2.11 14.14 -6.37
C ALA A 23 -2.71 12.91 -7.08
N VAL A 24 -2.61 11.73 -6.48
CA VAL A 24 -3.12 10.48 -7.07
C VAL A 24 -4.57 10.24 -6.66
N ARG A 25 -5.44 10.03 -7.65
CA ARG A 25 -6.81 9.59 -7.41
C ARG A 25 -6.83 8.09 -7.14
N VAL A 26 -6.96 7.73 -5.86
CA VAL A 26 -7.11 6.34 -5.42
C VAL A 26 -8.61 6.01 -5.29
N ALA A 27 -9.07 5.00 -6.02
CA ALA A 27 -10.47 4.54 -5.95
C ALA A 27 -10.73 3.71 -4.68
N SER A 28 -9.81 2.80 -4.33
CA SER A 28 -9.85 2.00 -3.11
C SER A 28 -8.47 1.40 -2.82
N VAL A 29 -8.25 1.00 -1.56
CA VAL A 29 -7.06 0.22 -1.17
C VAL A 29 -6.94 -1.08 -1.96
N THR A 30 -8.08 -1.74 -2.22
CA THR A 30 -8.13 -3.00 -2.98
C THR A 30 -7.62 -2.82 -4.40
N ALA A 31 -8.05 -1.77 -5.09
CA ALA A 31 -7.59 -1.49 -6.46
C ALA A 31 -6.07 -1.30 -6.49
N VAL A 32 -5.53 -0.47 -5.60
CA VAL A 32 -4.08 -0.23 -5.51
C VAL A 32 -3.32 -1.52 -5.19
N ALA A 33 -3.80 -2.34 -4.25
CA ALA A 33 -3.17 -3.61 -3.92
C ALA A 33 -3.10 -4.55 -5.14
N LEU A 34 -4.19 -4.67 -5.90
CA LEU A 34 -4.26 -5.49 -7.10
C LEU A 34 -3.34 -4.97 -8.21
N ASP A 35 -3.27 -3.66 -8.43
CA ASP A 35 -2.38 -3.04 -9.44
C ASP A 35 -0.90 -3.35 -9.19
N TYR A 36 -0.49 -3.40 -7.92
CA TYR A 36 0.87 -3.80 -7.54
C TYR A 36 1.05 -5.33 -7.42
N GLY A 37 0.01 -6.11 -7.70
CA GLY A 37 0.05 -7.57 -7.77
C GLY A 37 -0.11 -8.29 -6.43
N PHE A 38 -0.80 -7.68 -5.45
CA PHE A 38 -1.23 -8.33 -4.22
C PHE A 38 -2.64 -8.89 -4.39
N THR A 39 -2.76 -10.20 -4.60
CA THR A 39 -4.06 -10.88 -4.79
C THR A 39 -4.71 -11.33 -3.47
N HIS A 40 -3.92 -11.57 -2.42
CA HIS A 40 -4.42 -11.96 -1.10
C HIS A 40 -4.52 -10.75 -0.17
N LEU A 41 -5.69 -10.10 -0.15
CA LEU A 41 -5.89 -8.80 0.49
C LEU A 41 -5.65 -8.81 2.01
N GLY A 42 -6.11 -9.85 2.73
CA GLY A 42 -5.85 -9.98 4.17
C GLY A 42 -4.35 -10.04 4.48
N ARG A 43 -3.63 -10.92 3.78
CA ARG A 43 -2.17 -11.06 3.92
C ARG A 43 -1.42 -9.81 3.51
N PHE A 44 -1.90 -9.10 2.49
CA PHE A 44 -1.36 -7.81 2.11
C PHE A 44 -1.51 -6.78 3.24
N ALA A 45 -2.70 -6.66 3.83
CA ALA A 45 -2.94 -5.72 4.93
C ALA A 45 -2.06 -6.02 6.15
N GLU A 46 -1.88 -7.31 6.49
CA GLU A 46 -0.97 -7.73 7.57
C GLU A 46 0.49 -7.37 7.26
N LEU A 47 0.97 -7.65 6.04
CA LEU A 47 2.33 -7.32 5.61
C LEU A 47 2.57 -5.80 5.57
N TYR A 48 1.59 -5.06 5.09
CA TYR A 48 1.63 -3.60 5.05
C TYR A 48 1.73 -3.04 6.48
N LYS A 49 0.84 -3.46 7.39
CA LYS A 49 0.87 -3.04 8.79
C LYS A 49 2.17 -3.44 9.48
N SER A 50 2.68 -4.64 9.23
CA SER A 50 3.99 -5.05 9.75
C SER A 50 5.15 -4.20 9.23
N SER A 51 5.01 -3.56 8.07
CA SER A 51 6.08 -2.75 7.45
C SER A 51 5.98 -1.26 7.82
N PHE A 52 4.77 -0.73 7.97
CA PHE A 52 4.52 0.71 8.16
C PHE A 52 3.83 1.06 9.49
N GLY A 53 3.46 0.08 10.30
CA GLY A 53 2.80 0.26 11.59
C GLY A 53 1.30 0.54 11.55
N ILE A 54 0.76 0.94 10.39
CA ILE A 54 -0.65 1.29 10.17
C ILE A 54 -1.29 0.46 9.07
N LEU A 55 -2.62 0.35 9.05
CA LEU A 55 -3.34 -0.31 7.95
C LEU A 55 -3.30 0.55 6.67
N PRO A 56 -3.40 -0.07 5.48
CA PRO A 56 -3.46 0.67 4.22
C PRO A 56 -4.72 1.56 4.13
N SER A 57 -5.84 1.14 4.72
CA SER A 57 -7.05 1.97 4.83
C SER A 57 -6.83 3.19 5.72
N GLU A 58 -6.05 3.05 6.79
CA GLU A 58 -5.66 4.17 7.65
C GLU A 58 -4.74 5.14 6.91
N SER A 59 -3.81 4.64 6.09
CA SER A 59 -2.95 5.49 5.25
C SER A 59 -3.79 6.34 4.29
N LEU A 60 -4.72 5.72 3.58
CA LEU A 60 -5.61 6.43 2.65
C LEU A 60 -6.50 7.46 3.36
N LYS A 61 -6.94 7.16 4.60
CA LYS A 61 -7.75 8.07 5.42
C LYS A 61 -6.93 9.24 5.97
N ALA A 62 -5.67 9.00 6.35
CA ALA A 62 -4.74 10.01 6.86
C ALA A 62 -4.11 10.86 5.75
N ARG A 63 -4.41 10.55 4.47
CA ARG A 63 -3.89 11.26 3.32
C ARG A 63 -4.24 12.76 3.42
N PRO A 64 -3.26 13.66 3.25
CA PRO A 64 -3.52 15.09 3.25
C PRO A 64 -4.44 15.47 2.08
N PRO A 65 -5.26 16.52 2.21
CA PRO A 65 -6.03 17.02 1.08
C PRO A 65 -5.08 17.44 -0.05
N GLY A 66 -5.44 17.08 -1.29
CA GLY A 66 -4.77 17.59 -2.50
C GLY A 66 -4.94 19.09 -2.61
N LYS A 67 -3.84 19.77 -2.97
CA LYS A 67 -3.82 21.21 -3.22
C LYS A 67 -4.44 21.53 -4.57
#